data_AF-A0A7X3ME37-F1
#
_entry.id   AF-A0A7X3ME37-F1
#
_cell.length_a   1.000
_cell.length_b   1.000
_cell.length_c   1.000
_cell.angle_alpha   90.00
_cell.angle_beta   90.00
_cell.angle_gamma   90.00
#
_symmetry.space_group_name_H-M   'P 1'
#
loop_
_entity.id
_entity.type
_entity.pdbx_description
1 polymer ?
#
loop_
_entity_poly.entity_id
_entity_poly.type
_entity_poly.pdbx_seq_one_letter_code
_entity_poly.pdbx_strand_id
1 'polypeptide(L)'
;MKEFLPMWVQYGDDAKGCCIVLNNKTFENSSLRRIIYLTDDGKCDKKDEKVKIFLDEFLFTYRDLVSFCNHKIDLNSEEGKECFLEIKSLAKYIISQISYLFKNQSYKHENEIRLIANRTSAELDDVKVISGSIPKIYIYNDSKTYINEVILGAKIENPEDYVSFIYKQGNKMWKDDKQSQIKVTQSTIQYR
;
A
#
# COMPACT_ATOMS: atom_id res chain seq x y z
N MET A 1 20.71 3.52 14.32
CA MET A 1 20.15 4.69 13.61
C MET A 1 19.74 4.21 12.23
N LYS A 2 18.44 4.11 11.92
CA LYS A 2 17.98 3.79 10.57
C LYS A 2 17.70 5.12 9.87
N GLU A 3 18.50 5.41 8.86
CA GLU A 3 18.45 6.66 8.10
C GLU A 3 17.17 6.71 7.25
N PHE A 4 16.18 7.47 7.72
CA PHE A 4 14.85 7.69 7.12
C PHE A 4 14.90 8.76 5.99
N LEU A 5 15.93 8.73 5.15
CA LEU A 5 16.21 9.79 4.18
C LEU A 5 15.44 9.75 2.83
N PRO A 6 15.01 8.60 2.26
CA PRO A 6 14.61 8.62 0.85
C PRO A 6 13.24 9.26 0.59
N MET A 7 12.24 9.07 1.46
CA MET A 7 10.87 9.46 1.10
C MET A 7 10.63 10.98 1.04
N TRP A 8 11.28 11.76 1.90
CA TRP A 8 11.13 13.23 1.87
C TRP A 8 11.83 13.88 0.69
N VAL A 9 12.98 13.35 0.27
CA VAL A 9 13.68 13.83 -0.92
C VAL A 9 12.90 13.43 -2.18
N GLN A 10 12.43 12.18 -2.23
CA GLN A 10 11.73 11.63 -3.40
C GLN A 10 10.31 12.16 -3.57
N TYR A 11 9.55 12.31 -2.47
CA TYR A 11 8.11 12.65 -2.52
C TYR A 11 7.79 14.01 -1.89
N GLY A 12 8.70 14.57 -1.10
CA GLY A 12 8.54 15.85 -0.41
C GLY A 12 9.22 17.01 -1.11
N ASP A 13 9.42 16.95 -2.43
CA ASP A 13 10.03 18.02 -3.25
C ASP A 13 11.38 18.49 -2.69
N ASP A 14 12.35 17.57 -2.57
CA ASP A 14 13.64 17.81 -1.90
C ASP A 14 13.47 18.38 -0.48
N ALA A 15 12.54 17.83 0.30
CA ALA A 15 12.18 18.27 1.64
C ALA A 15 11.68 19.73 1.77
N LYS A 16 11.19 20.34 0.67
CA LYS A 16 10.48 21.63 0.68
C LYS A 16 8.97 21.49 0.87
N GLY A 17 8.42 20.29 0.63
CA GLY A 17 7.00 19.97 0.79
C GLY A 17 6.59 19.70 2.24
N CYS A 18 5.50 18.95 2.41
CA CYS A 18 5.01 18.50 3.73
C CYS A 18 4.57 17.04 3.70
N CYS A 19 4.55 16.40 4.87
CA CYS A 19 3.98 15.09 5.11
C CYS A 19 2.66 15.24 5.86
N ILE A 20 1.60 14.61 5.35
CA ILE A 20 0.28 14.62 5.96
C ILE A 20 0.06 13.29 6.68
N VAL A 21 -0.07 13.35 7.99
CA VAL A 21 -0.43 12.20 8.82
C VAL A 21 -1.94 12.17 8.97
N LEU A 22 -2.57 11.23 8.28
CA LEU A 22 -4.00 11.01 8.39
C LEU A 22 -4.35 10.29 9.70
N ASN A 23 -5.48 10.67 10.30
CA ASN A 23 -6.02 9.99 11.45
C ASN A 23 -6.71 8.68 11.01
N ASN A 24 -6.59 7.62 11.80
CA ASN A 24 -7.22 6.32 11.54
C ASN A 24 -8.74 6.42 11.34
N LYS A 25 -9.42 7.41 11.94
CA LYS A 25 -10.85 7.73 11.71
C LYS A 25 -11.19 7.90 10.22
N THR A 26 -10.24 8.40 9.42
CA THR A 26 -10.37 8.51 7.95
C THR A 26 -10.64 7.17 7.28
N PHE A 27 -10.21 6.08 7.91
CA PHE A 27 -10.12 4.76 7.32
C PHE A 27 -11.01 3.72 8.01
N GLU A 28 -11.83 4.10 8.99
CA GLU A 28 -12.64 3.17 9.80
C GLU A 28 -13.51 2.24 8.96
N ASN A 29 -14.01 2.71 7.80
CA ASN A 29 -14.84 1.93 6.87
C ASN A 29 -14.08 1.47 5.63
N SER A 30 -12.75 1.53 5.63
CA SER A 30 -11.93 1.26 4.44
C SER A 30 -11.19 -0.07 4.53
N SER A 31 -10.95 -0.67 3.37
CA SER A 31 -10.16 -1.90 3.26
C SER A 31 -8.66 -1.62 3.25
N LEU A 32 -8.16 -1.02 4.34
CA LEU A 32 -6.72 -0.97 4.57
C LEU A 32 -6.17 -2.37 4.81
N ARG A 33 -5.04 -2.68 4.19
CA ARG A 33 -4.26 -3.88 4.44
C ARG A 33 -2.81 -3.51 4.64
N ARG A 34 -2.24 -4.05 5.71
CA ARG A 34 -0.78 -4.02 5.89
C ARG A 34 -0.14 -5.02 4.95
N ILE A 35 0.98 -4.62 4.35
CA ILE A 35 1.78 -5.52 3.52
C ILE A 35 2.57 -6.50 4.38
N ILE A 36 2.63 -7.74 3.91
CA ILE A 36 3.41 -8.80 4.53
C ILE A 36 4.78 -8.84 3.87
N TYR A 37 5.80 -8.75 4.68
CA TYR A 37 7.18 -8.78 4.21
C TYR A 37 7.74 -10.20 4.35
N LEU A 38 8.18 -10.75 3.21
CA LEU A 38 8.71 -12.10 3.10
C LEU A 38 10.22 -12.07 2.81
N THR A 39 10.98 -12.90 3.50
CA THR A 39 12.36 -13.24 3.08
C THR A 39 12.35 -14.02 1.76
N ASP A 40 13.52 -14.19 1.15
CA ASP A 40 13.66 -15.02 -0.06
C ASP A 40 13.25 -16.49 0.17
N ASP A 41 13.35 -16.98 1.41
CA ASP A 41 12.87 -18.31 1.83
C ASP A 41 11.40 -18.31 2.32
N GLY A 42 10.66 -17.22 2.12
CA GLY A 42 9.21 -17.17 2.38
C GLY A 42 8.83 -17.15 3.87
N LYS A 43 9.69 -16.61 4.73
CA LYS A 43 9.40 -16.37 6.16
C LYS A 43 8.95 -14.94 6.39
N CYS A 44 8.07 -14.75 7.37
CA CYS A 44 7.56 -13.44 7.79
C CYS A 44 7.78 -13.21 9.30
N ASP A 45 7.39 -12.03 9.78
CA ASP A 45 7.46 -11.71 11.20
C ASP A 45 6.50 -12.58 12.04
N LYS A 46 6.82 -12.76 13.34
CA LYS A 46 5.98 -13.52 14.27
C LYS A 46 4.53 -13.01 14.36
N LYS A 47 4.32 -11.70 14.24
CA LYS A 47 2.97 -11.09 14.21
C LYS A 47 2.13 -11.54 13.00
N ASP A 48 2.77 -12.12 11.98
CA ASP A 48 2.19 -12.57 10.72
C ASP A 48 2.11 -14.11 10.64
N GLU A 49 2.25 -14.82 11.76
CA GLU A 49 2.27 -16.30 11.83
C GLU A 49 1.04 -16.95 11.18
N LYS A 50 -0.15 -16.35 11.30
CA LYS A 50 -1.35 -16.85 10.60
C LYS A 50 -1.21 -16.84 9.08
N VAL A 51 -0.54 -15.82 8.53
CA VAL A 51 -0.24 -15.75 7.09
C VAL A 51 0.78 -16.81 6.72
N LYS A 52 1.77 -17.06 7.58
CA LYS A 52 2.74 -18.13 7.37
C LYS A 52 2.08 -19.51 7.27
N ILE A 53 1.16 -19.82 8.19
CA ILE A 53 0.39 -21.08 8.17
C ILE A 53 -0.35 -21.22 6.83
N PHE A 54 -1.08 -20.18 6.40
CA PHE A 54 -1.79 -20.19 5.12
C PHE A 54 -0.84 -20.41 3.93
N LEU A 55 0.32 -19.73 3.91
CA LEU A 55 1.30 -19.90 2.83
C LEU A 55 1.91 -21.31 2.81
N ASP A 56 2.14 -21.91 3.97
CA ASP A 56 2.65 -23.28 4.07
C ASP A 56 1.62 -24.30 3.56
N GLU A 57 0.34 -24.14 3.91
CA GLU A 57 -0.77 -24.93 3.37
C GLU A 57 -0.92 -24.76 1.84
N PHE A 58 -0.78 -23.53 1.35
CA PHE A 58 -0.80 -23.23 -0.08
C PHE A 58 0.36 -23.93 -0.80
N LEU A 59 1.58 -23.84 -0.26
CA LEU A 59 2.77 -24.49 -0.84
C LEU A 59 2.65 -26.01 -0.83
N PHE A 60 2.10 -26.58 0.24
CA PHE A 60 1.80 -28.01 0.32
C PHE A 60 0.83 -28.42 -0.80
N THR A 61 -0.31 -27.74 -0.91
CA THR A 61 -1.33 -27.99 -1.94
C THR A 61 -0.74 -27.84 -3.35
N TYR A 62 0.09 -26.81 -3.57
CA TYR A 62 0.76 -26.60 -4.85
C TYR A 62 1.71 -27.74 -5.21
N ARG A 63 2.49 -28.25 -4.24
CA ARG A 63 3.38 -29.40 -4.45
C ARG A 63 2.60 -30.67 -4.79
N ASP A 64 1.48 -30.91 -4.11
CA ASP A 64 0.59 -32.03 -4.42
C ASP A 64 0.01 -31.92 -5.83
N LEU A 65 -0.40 -30.73 -6.24
CA LEU A 65 -0.86 -30.47 -7.61
C LEU A 65 0.23 -30.72 -8.65
N VAL A 66 1.46 -30.25 -8.41
CA VAL A 66 2.60 -30.51 -9.30
C VAL A 66 2.90 -32.00 -9.38
N SER A 67 2.88 -32.70 -8.24
CA SER A 67 3.04 -34.16 -8.20
C SER A 67 1.96 -34.87 -9.01
N PHE A 68 0.69 -34.48 -8.83
CA PHE A 68 -0.42 -34.99 -9.63
C PHE A 68 -0.17 -34.79 -11.13
N CYS A 69 0.22 -33.57 -11.53
CA CYS A 69 0.51 -33.26 -12.93
C CYS A 69 1.61 -34.18 -13.49
N ASN A 70 2.71 -34.36 -12.76
CA ASN A 70 3.84 -35.16 -13.23
C ASN A 70 3.53 -36.66 -13.35
N HIS A 71 2.58 -37.19 -12.57
CA HIS A 71 2.28 -38.63 -12.53
C HIS A 71 1.02 -39.03 -13.29
N LYS A 72 0.08 -38.10 -13.48
CA LYS A 72 -1.26 -38.40 -14.02
C LYS A 72 -1.54 -37.74 -15.36
N ILE A 73 -0.75 -36.75 -15.76
CA ILE A 73 -0.87 -36.10 -17.06
C ILE A 73 0.21 -36.66 -17.99
N ASP A 74 -0.18 -37.23 -19.12
CA ASP A 74 0.77 -37.64 -20.16
C ASP A 74 1.27 -36.41 -20.91
N LEU A 75 2.43 -35.90 -20.52
CA LEU A 75 3.03 -34.74 -21.16
C LEU A 75 3.56 -35.02 -22.58
N ASN A 76 3.44 -36.24 -23.09
CA ASN A 76 3.79 -36.55 -24.48
C ASN A 76 2.63 -36.34 -25.44
N SER A 77 1.37 -36.43 -24.97
CA SER A 77 0.19 -36.13 -25.77
C SER A 77 -0.07 -34.62 -25.89
N GLU A 78 -0.80 -34.21 -26.93
CA GLU A 78 -1.18 -32.80 -27.08
C GLU A 78 -2.16 -32.37 -25.99
N GLU A 79 -3.15 -33.22 -25.68
CA GLU A 79 -4.17 -32.97 -24.66
C GLU A 79 -3.55 -32.86 -23.26
N GLY A 80 -2.53 -33.67 -22.95
CA GLY A 80 -1.83 -33.60 -21.67
C GLY A 80 -1.01 -32.32 -21.53
N LYS A 81 -0.32 -31.89 -22.61
CA LYS A 81 0.38 -30.60 -22.62
C LYS A 81 -0.58 -29.42 -22.43
N GLU A 82 -1.72 -29.43 -23.12
CA GLU A 82 -2.76 -28.41 -22.97
C GLU A 82 -3.30 -28.35 -21.54
N CYS A 83 -3.67 -29.50 -20.96
CA CYS A 83 -4.13 -29.60 -19.58
C CYS A 83 -3.10 -29.04 -18.58
N PHE A 84 -1.82 -29.40 -18.74
CA PHE A 84 -0.75 -28.87 -17.88
C PHE A 84 -0.59 -27.35 -17.99
N LEU A 85 -0.68 -26.80 -19.22
CA LEU A 85 -0.60 -25.37 -19.45
C LEU A 85 -1.76 -24.61 -18.78
N GLU A 86 -2.98 -25.14 -18.87
CA GLU A 86 -4.16 -24.57 -18.21
C GLU A 86 -4.01 -24.54 -16.69
N ILE A 87 -3.61 -25.66 -16.07
CA ILE A 87 -3.35 -25.74 -14.63
C ILE A 87 -2.27 -24.74 -14.20
N LYS A 88 -1.18 -24.67 -14.96
CA LYS A 88 -0.08 -23.73 -14.69
C LYS A 88 -0.54 -22.28 -14.83
N SER A 89 -1.39 -21.98 -15.81
CA SER A 89 -1.98 -20.66 -16.03
C SER A 89 -2.86 -20.25 -14.84
N LEU A 90 -3.75 -21.15 -14.41
CA LEU A 90 -4.62 -20.93 -13.26
C LEU A 90 -3.83 -20.69 -11.97
N ALA A 91 -2.79 -21.51 -11.71
CA ALA A 91 -1.94 -21.33 -10.54
C ALA A 91 -1.22 -19.97 -10.54
N LYS A 92 -0.67 -19.56 -11.70
CA LYS A 92 -0.05 -18.24 -11.86
C LYS A 92 -1.06 -17.11 -11.66
N TYR A 93 -2.27 -17.26 -12.19
CA TYR A 93 -3.33 -16.28 -12.03
C TYR A 93 -3.68 -16.08 -10.55
N ILE A 94 -3.92 -17.16 -9.80
CA ILE A 94 -4.22 -17.11 -8.37
C ILE A 94 -3.11 -16.40 -7.59
N ILE A 95 -1.83 -16.76 -7.85
CA ILE A 95 -0.69 -16.11 -7.19
C ILE A 95 -0.65 -14.62 -7.53
N SER A 96 -0.87 -14.25 -8.80
CA SER A 96 -0.91 -12.85 -9.23
C SER A 96 -1.99 -12.05 -8.50
N GLN A 97 -3.17 -12.65 -8.28
CA GLN A 97 -4.30 -12.00 -7.59
C GLN A 97 -4.02 -11.70 -6.11
N ILE A 98 -3.04 -12.34 -5.49
CA ILE A 98 -2.69 -12.08 -4.08
C ILE A 98 -1.31 -11.44 -3.91
N SER A 99 -0.48 -11.44 -4.95
CA SER A 99 0.91 -10.97 -4.91
C SER A 99 1.05 -9.54 -4.39
N TYR A 100 0.04 -8.69 -4.63
CA TYR A 100 0.02 -7.32 -4.16
C TYR A 100 -0.08 -7.20 -2.62
N LEU A 101 -0.31 -8.27 -1.89
CA LEU A 101 -0.30 -8.26 -0.41
C LEU A 101 1.10 -8.50 0.17
N PHE A 102 2.08 -8.81 -0.68
CA PHE A 102 3.42 -9.24 -0.27
C PHE A 102 4.51 -8.34 -0.86
N LYS A 103 5.61 -8.19 -0.12
CA LYS A 103 6.87 -7.59 -0.59
C LYS A 103 8.06 -8.35 -0.03
N ASN A 104 9.22 -8.19 -0.66
CA ASN A 104 10.46 -8.70 -0.09
C ASN A 104 10.82 -7.96 1.22
N GLN A 105 11.43 -8.66 2.17
CA GLN A 105 11.82 -8.14 3.48
C GLN A 105 12.80 -6.97 3.41
N SER A 106 13.57 -6.84 2.31
CA SER A 106 14.42 -5.67 2.07
C SER A 106 13.64 -4.34 2.09
N TYR A 107 12.36 -4.37 1.71
CA TYR A 107 11.45 -3.20 1.71
C TYR A 107 10.71 -2.99 3.04
N LYS A 108 11.00 -3.78 4.08
CA LYS A 108 10.29 -3.71 5.38
C LYS A 108 10.33 -2.33 6.03
N HIS A 109 11.36 -1.53 5.73
CA HIS A 109 11.53 -0.18 6.25
C HIS A 109 10.46 0.80 5.76
N GLU A 110 9.80 0.54 4.63
CA GLU A 110 8.73 1.38 4.08
C GLU A 110 7.46 1.37 4.96
N ASN A 111 7.23 0.29 5.72
CA ASN A 111 6.01 0.10 6.52
C ASN A 111 4.72 0.35 5.72
N GLU A 112 4.65 -0.20 4.51
CA GLU A 112 3.59 0.06 3.55
C GLU A 112 2.23 -0.47 4.01
N ILE A 113 1.21 0.35 3.78
CA ILE A 113 -0.20 0.02 3.92
C ILE A 113 -0.85 0.29 2.56
N ARG A 114 -1.67 -0.65 2.09
CA ARG A 114 -2.45 -0.50 0.85
C ARG A 114 -3.93 -0.31 1.17
N LEU A 115 -4.55 0.61 0.46
CA LEU A 115 -6.00 0.66 0.32
C LEU A 115 -6.39 -0.23 -0.87
N ILE A 116 -7.19 -1.27 -0.64
CA ILE A 116 -7.68 -2.13 -1.70
C ILE A 116 -9.11 -1.74 -2.01
N ALA A 117 -9.36 -1.37 -3.26
CA ALA A 117 -10.68 -1.11 -3.80
C ALA A 117 -10.90 -2.02 -5.00
N ASN A 118 -11.92 -2.89 -4.93
CA ASN A 118 -12.39 -3.65 -6.07
C ASN A 118 -13.53 -2.86 -6.70
N ARG A 119 -13.34 -2.41 -7.95
CA ARG A 119 -14.33 -1.66 -8.72
C ARG A 119 -14.44 -2.30 -10.10
N THR A 120 -15.66 -2.40 -10.62
CA THR A 120 -15.89 -2.74 -12.02
C THR A 120 -15.87 -1.46 -12.87
N SER A 121 -15.73 -1.59 -14.19
CA SER A 121 -15.70 -0.43 -15.10
C SER A 121 -16.97 0.42 -15.06
N ALA A 122 -18.09 -0.13 -14.60
CA ALA A 122 -19.36 0.58 -14.42
C ALA A 122 -19.41 1.43 -13.13
N GLU A 123 -18.40 1.33 -12.27
CA GLU A 123 -18.36 1.94 -10.93
C GLU A 123 -17.19 2.94 -10.80
N LEU A 124 -16.77 3.54 -11.92
CA LEU A 124 -15.60 4.43 -11.99
C LEU A 124 -15.96 5.91 -12.21
N ASP A 125 -17.22 6.29 -12.01
CA ASP A 125 -17.67 7.69 -12.16
C ASP A 125 -16.94 8.64 -11.17
N ASP A 126 -16.45 8.11 -10.06
CA ASP A 126 -15.65 8.78 -9.03
C ASP A 126 -14.12 8.72 -9.29
N VAL A 127 -13.69 8.07 -10.37
CA VAL A 127 -12.27 7.90 -10.73
C VAL A 127 -11.91 8.77 -11.92
N LYS A 128 -10.95 9.66 -11.72
CA LYS A 128 -10.41 10.52 -12.78
C LYS A 128 -8.95 10.18 -13.06
N VAL A 129 -8.66 9.76 -14.29
CA VAL A 129 -7.29 9.62 -14.80
C VAL A 129 -6.88 10.92 -15.48
N ILE A 130 -5.83 11.56 -14.98
CA ILE A 130 -5.28 12.77 -15.59
C ILE A 130 -3.98 12.42 -16.28
N SER A 131 -3.90 12.74 -17.57
CA SER A 131 -2.70 12.55 -18.38
C SER A 131 -1.63 13.56 -17.99
N GLY A 132 -0.39 13.11 -17.87
CA GLY A 132 0.79 13.91 -17.53
C GLY A 132 2.06 13.07 -17.72
N SER A 133 3.23 13.64 -17.41
CA SER A 133 4.50 12.90 -17.45
C SER A 133 4.49 11.66 -16.54
N ILE A 134 3.72 11.72 -15.44
CA ILE A 134 3.36 10.59 -14.59
C ILE A 134 1.82 10.58 -14.50
N PRO A 135 1.14 9.52 -14.97
CA PRO A 135 -0.31 9.41 -14.85
C PRO A 135 -0.74 9.48 -13.38
N LYS A 136 -1.75 10.31 -13.09
CA LYS A 136 -2.31 10.44 -11.74
C LYS A 136 -3.74 9.91 -11.73
N ILE A 137 -4.05 9.08 -10.74
CA ILE A 137 -5.41 8.56 -10.48
C ILE A 137 -5.95 9.31 -9.27
N TYR A 138 -7.10 9.96 -9.45
CA TYR A 138 -7.85 10.59 -8.37
C TYR A 138 -9.09 9.77 -8.09
N ILE A 139 -9.31 9.46 -6.82
CA ILE A 139 -10.52 8.78 -6.32
C ILE A 139 -11.23 9.79 -5.44
N TYR A 140 -12.46 10.16 -5.79
CA TYR A 140 -13.27 10.99 -4.91
C TYR A 140 -13.64 10.19 -3.66
N ASN A 141 -13.47 10.82 -2.50
CA ASN A 141 -13.83 10.25 -1.22
C ASN A 141 -14.96 11.06 -0.60
N ASP A 142 -16.16 10.48 -0.57
CA ASP A 142 -17.33 11.10 0.08
C ASP A 142 -17.23 11.07 1.60
N SER A 143 -16.32 10.25 2.15
CA SER A 143 -16.08 10.19 3.59
C SER A 143 -15.19 11.34 4.07
N LYS A 144 -15.51 11.85 5.27
CA LYS A 144 -14.72 12.90 5.90
C LYS A 144 -13.29 12.40 6.18
N THR A 145 -12.30 13.13 5.66
CA THR A 145 -10.88 12.88 5.94
C THR A 145 -10.46 13.67 7.17
N TYR A 146 -9.68 13.06 8.04
CA TYR A 146 -9.19 13.65 9.28
C TYR A 146 -7.66 13.70 9.27
N ILE A 147 -7.09 14.88 9.47
CA ILE A 147 -5.64 15.07 9.54
C ILE A 147 -5.23 15.14 11.02
N ASN A 148 -4.32 14.27 11.41
CA ASN A 148 -3.74 14.26 12.75
C ASN A 148 -2.58 15.26 12.85
N GLU A 149 -1.70 15.25 11.86
CA GLU A 149 -0.51 16.10 11.85
C GLU A 149 -0.12 16.52 10.43
N VAL A 150 0.31 17.77 10.28
CA VAL A 150 1.04 18.26 9.11
C VAL A 150 2.48 18.50 9.54
N ILE A 151 3.40 17.70 9.00
CA ILE A 151 4.83 17.85 9.24
C ILE A 151 5.38 18.63 8.05
N LEU A 152 5.92 19.82 8.28
CA LEU A 152 6.58 20.62 7.25
C LEU A 152 7.99 20.09 7.00
N GLY A 153 8.43 20.13 5.74
CA GLY A 153 9.78 19.73 5.35
C GLY A 153 10.85 20.63 5.98
N ALA A 154 12.07 20.12 6.12
CA ALA A 154 13.14 20.87 6.78
C ALA A 154 13.66 22.05 5.94
N LYS A 155 13.48 22.01 4.60
CA LYS A 155 13.92 23.06 3.66
C LYS A 155 12.79 24.02 3.26
N ILE A 156 11.64 23.98 3.94
CA ILE A 156 10.53 24.88 3.63
C ILE A 156 10.91 26.32 3.97
N GLU A 157 10.62 27.26 3.06
CA GLU A 157 10.82 28.68 3.30
C GLU A 157 9.63 29.25 4.09
N ASN A 158 9.88 30.09 5.09
CA ASN A 158 8.86 30.78 5.89
C ASN A 158 7.74 29.84 6.42
N PRO A 159 8.06 28.78 7.20
CA PRO A 159 7.06 27.83 7.70
C PRO A 159 5.90 28.49 8.48
N GLU A 160 6.19 29.57 9.20
CA GLU A 160 5.24 30.37 10.00
C GLU A 160 4.01 30.81 9.19
N ASP A 161 4.21 31.16 7.91
CA ASP A 161 3.15 31.64 7.01
C ASP A 161 2.12 30.54 6.72
N TYR A 162 2.57 29.29 6.67
CA TYR A 162 1.71 28.13 6.41
C TYR A 162 0.98 27.67 7.67
N VAL A 163 1.64 27.75 8.83
CA VAL A 163 1.10 27.27 10.12
C VAL A 163 -0.27 27.90 10.40
N SER A 164 -0.35 29.23 10.36
CA SER A 164 -1.59 29.98 10.61
C SER A 164 -2.71 29.61 9.63
N PHE A 165 -2.35 29.45 8.36
CA PHE A 165 -3.29 29.06 7.31
C PHE A 165 -3.83 27.63 7.53
N ILE A 166 -2.96 26.67 7.84
CA ILE A 166 -3.33 25.27 8.08
C ILE A 166 -4.31 25.18 9.26
N TYR A 167 -4.03 25.86 10.37
CA TYR A 167 -4.95 25.90 11.51
C TYR A 167 -6.31 26.50 11.14
N LYS A 168 -6.31 27.60 10.38
CA LYS A 168 -7.55 28.25 9.91
C LYS A 168 -8.37 27.30 9.03
N GLN A 169 -7.74 26.59 8.09
CA GLN A 169 -8.46 25.65 7.23
C GLN A 169 -8.96 24.43 8.00
N GLY A 170 -8.16 23.89 8.92
CA GLY A 170 -8.58 22.77 9.74
C GLY A 170 -9.79 23.07 10.61
N ASN A 171 -9.78 24.24 11.27
CA ASN A 171 -10.92 24.68 12.07
C ASN A 171 -12.21 24.83 11.23
N LYS A 172 -12.09 25.13 9.92
CA LYS A 172 -13.24 25.14 9.01
C LYS A 172 -13.67 23.72 8.64
N MET A 173 -12.73 22.84 8.31
CA MET A 173 -13.01 21.47 7.85
C MET A 173 -13.65 20.58 8.94
N TRP A 174 -13.21 20.72 10.19
CA TRP A 174 -13.67 19.91 11.32
C TRP A 174 -14.41 20.70 12.39
N LYS A 175 -15.09 21.80 12.00
CA LYS A 175 -15.79 22.70 12.93
C LYS A 175 -16.73 22.00 13.93
N ASP A 176 -17.39 20.92 13.50
CA ASP A 176 -18.34 20.17 14.32
C ASP A 176 -17.70 19.01 15.11
N ASP A 177 -16.41 18.73 14.89
CA ASP A 177 -15.67 17.67 15.58
C ASP A 177 -14.65 18.26 16.56
N LYS A 178 -15.07 18.42 17.81
CA LYS A 178 -14.25 18.97 18.90
C LYS A 178 -13.04 18.10 19.26
N GLN A 179 -12.96 16.86 18.79
CA GLN A 179 -11.81 15.98 19.01
C GLN A 179 -10.72 16.14 17.94
N SER A 180 -11.02 16.83 16.83
CA SER A 180 -10.09 17.03 15.74
C SER A 180 -9.25 18.29 15.98
N GLN A 181 -8.04 18.10 16.52
CA GLN A 181 -7.00 19.13 16.56
C GLN A 181 -5.84 18.72 15.66
N ILE A 182 -5.60 19.46 14.57
CA ILE A 182 -4.39 19.24 13.79
C ILE A 182 -3.19 19.71 14.59
N LYS A 183 -2.14 18.90 14.62
CA LYS A 183 -0.81 19.34 15.02
C LYS A 183 -0.01 19.79 13.79
N VAL A 184 0.69 20.91 13.89
CA VAL A 184 1.66 21.31 12.85
C VAL A 184 3.06 21.26 13.45
N THR A 185 3.98 20.56 12.79
CA THR A 185 5.39 20.44 13.22
C THR A 185 6.32 20.66 12.04
N GLN A 186 7.61 20.84 12.32
CA GLN A 186 8.65 20.89 11.30
C GLN A 186 9.59 19.70 11.47
N SER A 187 9.94 19.06 10.35
CA SER A 187 10.87 17.95 10.31
C SER A 187 12.26 18.39 10.75
N THR A 188 12.85 17.65 11.70
CA THR A 188 14.21 17.87 12.19
C THR A 188 15.25 17.02 11.47
N ILE A 189 14.84 16.28 10.43
CA ILE A 189 15.75 15.45 9.63
C ILE A 189 16.73 16.36 8.90
N GLN A 190 18.03 16.17 9.17
CA GLN A 190 19.09 16.86 8.43
C GLN A 190 19.27 16.19 7.07
N TYR A 191 18.88 16.88 6.01
CA TYR A 191 19.18 16.50 4.63
C TYR A 191 20.56 17.08 4.29
N ARG A 192 21.57 16.22 4.17
CA ARG A 192 22.89 16.60 3.65
C ARG A 192 22.88 16.60 2.13
#